data_AF-A0A9W8I1U0-F1
#
_entry.id   AF-A0A9W8I1U0-F1
#
_cell.length_a   1.000
_cell.length_b   1.000
_cell.length_c   1.000
_cell.angle_alpha   90.00
_cell.angle_beta   90.00
_cell.angle_gamma   90.00
#
_symmetry.space_group_name_H-M   'P 1'
#
loop_
_entity.id
_entity.type
_entity.pdbx_description
1 polymer ?
#
loop_
_entity_poly.entity_id
_entity_poly.type
_entity_poly.pdbx_seq_one_letter_code
_entity_poly.pdbx_strand_id
1 'polypeptide(L)'
;MTKPQFSSSILFYLNGSRRVIDDVDLDMTLLQYLRSTGMTSVKLGCGEGGCGACTVMVSSYDSVTNKPRHYTANACLFPLYAVDGLHIVTVEGLGNSTNPHQIQLRLATLHSFQCGFCTSGFVMSLYVLLRNNPQPTELEIEECFDGNLCRCTGYRPILDAAKTFAKDAWKSGSSIGPDGLVNVAQANGGCGIKDCCRLQGTNQQEFSLPEPAASRTNGTTGEGGGCCKGGSAKLGCCKSATANGAEAEKLEAMKKFTPYDETQEPIFPPFLARYARNETSEDEPCRQALMLRNNRADAQCKLFYRPLNLKQLLAIISEHPDAKLVAGSSEIGIEKTFKHSEFPVQVYVSDVPELCQVEEVAGGISFGANITLARFNHVLQQLSEQHGLAKSQCFDALKNALKFFAGNQIRN
;
A
#
# COMPACT_ATOMS: atom_id res chain seq x y z
N MET A 1 7.10 20.87 39.09
CA MET A 1 6.48 20.46 37.83
C MET A 1 5.80 19.11 38.08
N THR A 2 4.49 19.01 37.88
CA THR A 2 3.75 17.75 38.03
C THR A 2 4.24 16.74 37.00
N LYS A 3 4.66 15.54 37.46
CA LYS A 3 5.08 14.47 36.54
C LYS A 3 3.90 14.11 35.62
N PRO A 4 4.13 13.93 34.31
CA PRO A 4 3.07 13.50 33.41
C PRO A 4 2.51 12.15 33.86
N GLN A 5 1.18 12.04 33.90
CA GLN A 5 0.50 10.78 34.18
C GLN A 5 0.58 9.92 32.92
N PHE A 6 1.28 8.79 33.02
CA PHE A 6 1.45 7.85 31.92
C PHE A 6 0.50 6.67 32.08
N SER A 7 -0.06 6.20 30.97
CA SER A 7 -0.73 4.89 30.90
C SER A 7 0.29 3.81 30.54
N SER A 8 0.07 2.60 31.07
CA SER A 8 0.86 1.40 30.82
C SER A 8 0.19 0.41 29.87
N SER A 9 -0.98 0.74 29.32
CA SER A 9 -1.77 -0.14 28.46
C SER A 9 -2.08 0.53 27.13
N ILE A 10 -2.21 -0.27 26.07
CA ILE A 10 -2.66 0.20 24.75
C ILE A 10 -4.08 -0.27 24.45
N LEU A 11 -4.86 0.59 23.80
CA LEU A 11 -6.23 0.34 23.40
C LEU A 11 -6.39 0.64 21.92
N PHE A 12 -6.94 -0.30 21.15
CA PHE A 12 -7.21 -0.12 19.74
C PHE A 12 -8.41 -0.95 19.29
N TYR A 13 -8.79 -0.85 18.03
CA TYR A 13 -9.84 -1.67 17.44
C TYR A 13 -9.28 -2.57 16.35
N LEU A 14 -9.68 -3.84 16.35
CA LEU A 14 -9.36 -4.82 15.30
C LEU A 14 -10.64 -5.30 14.66
N ASN A 15 -10.84 -5.03 13.36
CA ASN A 15 -12.04 -5.38 12.62
C ASN A 15 -13.34 -4.95 13.36
N GLY A 16 -13.32 -3.77 13.98
CA GLY A 16 -14.45 -3.22 14.74
C GLY A 16 -14.59 -3.73 16.18
N SER A 17 -13.77 -4.70 16.60
CA SER A 17 -13.75 -5.20 17.98
C SER A 17 -12.70 -4.47 18.81
N ARG A 18 -13.10 -3.92 19.97
CA ARG A 18 -12.18 -3.26 20.93
C ARG A 18 -11.18 -4.27 21.50
N ARG A 19 -9.92 -3.86 21.61
CA ARG A 19 -8.81 -4.61 22.20
C ARG A 19 -8.07 -3.72 23.20
N VAL A 20 -7.68 -4.30 24.33
CA VAL A 20 -6.83 -3.68 25.35
C VAL A 20 -5.69 -4.65 25.63
N ILE A 21 -4.47 -4.14 25.70
CA ILE A 21 -3.26 -4.93 25.99
C ILE A 21 -2.48 -4.19 27.08
N ASP A 22 -2.33 -4.83 28.24
CA ASP A 22 -1.63 -4.27 29.40
C ASP A 22 -0.13 -4.59 29.38
N ASP A 23 0.25 -5.82 29.01
CA ASP A 23 1.66 -6.25 28.95
C ASP A 23 2.14 -6.29 27.50
N VAL A 24 2.48 -5.11 26.97
CA VAL A 24 2.90 -4.95 25.58
C VAL A 24 4.37 -5.32 25.41
N ASP A 25 4.63 -6.36 24.62
CA ASP A 25 5.99 -6.65 24.18
C ASP A 25 6.47 -5.59 23.17
N LEU A 26 7.51 -4.85 23.56
CA LEU A 26 8.07 -3.72 22.80
C LEU A 26 8.80 -4.12 21.51
N ASP A 27 9.10 -5.41 21.33
CA ASP A 27 9.66 -5.95 20.09
C ASP A 27 8.60 -6.63 19.21
N MET A 28 7.36 -6.76 19.70
CA MET A 28 6.28 -7.39 18.95
C MET A 28 5.78 -6.46 17.84
N THR A 29 5.74 -7.00 16.63
CA THR A 29 5.13 -6.34 15.47
C THR A 29 3.63 -6.59 15.44
N LEU A 30 2.89 -5.70 14.78
CA LEU A 30 1.46 -5.87 14.52
C LEU A 30 1.19 -7.19 13.79
N LEU A 31 2.04 -7.58 12.83
CA LEU A 31 1.91 -8.84 12.11
C LEU A 31 1.97 -10.05 13.05
N GLN A 32 2.93 -10.08 13.96
CA GLN A 32 3.05 -11.18 14.93
C GLN A 32 1.80 -11.26 15.82
N TYR A 33 1.31 -10.11 16.29
CA TYR A 33 0.10 -10.04 17.12
C TYR A 33 -1.16 -10.50 16.37
N LEU A 34 -1.37 -10.02 15.14
CA LEU A 34 -2.52 -10.40 14.33
C LEU A 34 -2.54 -11.92 14.11
N ARG A 35 -1.38 -12.51 13.78
CA ARG A 35 -1.29 -13.95 13.55
C ARG A 35 -1.45 -14.76 14.83
N SER A 36 -0.94 -14.29 15.97
CA SER A 36 -1.12 -14.99 17.26
C SER A 36 -2.56 -14.96 17.76
N THR A 37 -3.34 -13.96 17.35
CA THR A 37 -4.78 -13.86 17.65
C THR A 37 -5.68 -14.59 16.63
N GLY A 38 -5.09 -15.30 15.66
CA GLY A 38 -5.81 -16.09 14.67
C GLY A 38 -6.15 -15.36 13.36
N MET A 39 -5.78 -14.08 13.22
CA MET A 39 -5.91 -13.33 11.96
C MET A 39 -4.79 -13.74 11.00
N THR A 40 -4.98 -14.89 10.36
CA THR A 40 -3.93 -15.52 9.56
C THR A 40 -3.91 -15.05 8.11
N SER A 41 -4.87 -14.24 7.64
CA SER A 41 -4.85 -13.71 6.27
C SER A 41 -3.66 -12.79 6.02
N VAL A 42 -3.17 -12.10 7.06
CA VAL A 42 -2.01 -11.21 6.98
C VAL A 42 -0.74 -12.06 6.98
N LYS A 43 0.02 -12.00 5.87
CA LYS A 43 1.12 -12.93 5.62
C LYS A 43 2.49 -12.31 5.86
N LEU A 44 3.39 -13.08 6.45
CA LEU A 44 4.81 -12.76 6.46
C LEU A 44 5.44 -13.21 5.13
N GLY A 45 5.83 -12.25 4.29
CA GLY A 45 6.54 -12.51 3.03
C GLY A 45 8.04 -12.25 3.16
N CYS A 46 8.43 -10.97 3.30
CA CYS A 46 9.84 -10.55 3.40
C CYS A 46 10.28 -10.03 4.77
N GLY A 47 9.37 -9.42 5.56
CA GLY A 47 9.70 -8.83 6.87
C GLY A 47 10.29 -7.42 6.81
N GLU A 48 10.52 -6.88 5.62
CA GLU A 48 11.19 -5.58 5.39
C GLU A 48 10.31 -4.55 4.65
N GLY A 49 9.01 -4.82 4.53
CA GLY A 49 8.05 -3.90 3.93
C GLY A 49 7.97 -3.92 2.39
N GLY A 50 8.91 -4.55 1.69
CA GLY A 50 8.98 -4.52 0.22
C GLY A 50 7.93 -5.35 -0.56
N CYS A 51 7.28 -6.35 0.06
CA CYS A 51 6.39 -7.27 -0.68
C CYS A 51 4.88 -6.98 -0.56
N GLY A 52 4.46 -6.20 0.45
CA GLY A 52 3.04 -5.89 0.66
C GLY A 52 2.13 -7.05 1.08
N ALA A 53 2.62 -8.28 1.27
CA ALA A 53 1.78 -9.41 1.67
C ALA A 53 1.16 -9.26 3.09
N CYS A 54 1.71 -8.35 3.88
CA CYS A 54 1.23 -7.99 5.22
C CYS A 54 0.47 -6.66 5.26
N THR A 55 -0.01 -6.13 4.12
CA THR A 55 -0.74 -4.87 4.10
C THR A 55 -2.04 -4.99 4.89
N VAL A 56 -2.26 -4.02 5.77
CA VAL A 56 -3.51 -3.81 6.52
C VAL A 56 -3.97 -2.37 6.30
N MET A 57 -5.26 -2.11 6.53
CA MET A 57 -5.73 -0.73 6.66
C MET A 57 -5.53 -0.28 8.10
N VAL A 58 -4.95 0.90 8.25
CA VAL A 58 -4.89 1.64 9.50
C VAL A 58 -5.81 2.85 9.36
N SER A 59 -6.73 3.00 10.30
CA SER A 59 -7.63 4.14 10.38
C SER A 59 -7.35 4.91 11.66
N SER A 60 -7.16 6.22 11.51
CA SER A 60 -6.97 7.17 12.61
C SER A 60 -8.04 8.25 12.51
N TYR A 61 -8.28 8.99 13.60
CA TYR A 61 -9.16 10.15 13.55
C TYR A 61 -8.33 11.43 13.45
N ASP A 62 -8.54 12.20 12.40
CA ASP A 62 -7.92 13.52 12.25
C ASP A 62 -8.79 14.57 12.94
N SER A 63 -8.28 15.08 14.06
CA SER A 63 -8.95 16.10 14.88
C SER A 63 -9.02 17.47 14.21
N VAL A 64 -8.21 17.74 13.19
CA VAL A 64 -8.24 19.01 12.44
C VAL A 64 -9.37 18.98 11.41
N THR A 65 -9.48 17.90 10.65
CA THR A 65 -10.52 17.75 9.62
C THR A 65 -11.83 17.17 10.15
N ASN A 66 -11.84 16.68 11.40
CA ASN A 66 -12.96 15.97 12.04
C ASN A 66 -13.46 14.77 11.22
N LYS A 67 -12.52 14.04 10.61
CA LYS A 67 -12.82 12.87 9.77
C LYS A 67 -11.85 11.72 10.05
N PRO A 68 -12.30 10.47 9.89
CA PRO A 68 -11.39 9.34 9.80
C PRO A 68 -10.44 9.51 8.62
N ARG A 69 -9.16 9.19 8.84
CA ARG A 69 -8.13 9.06 7.81
C ARG A 69 -7.77 7.59 7.67
N HIS A 70 -7.86 7.07 6.45
CA HIS A 70 -7.55 5.68 6.11
C HIS A 70 -6.26 5.60 5.31
N TYR A 71 -5.34 4.73 5.70
CA TYR A 71 -4.09 4.51 4.99
C TYR A 71 -3.64 3.05 5.09
N THR A 72 -2.78 2.65 4.17
CA THR A 72 -2.18 1.32 4.20
C THR A 72 -0.89 1.34 5.01
N ALA A 73 -0.61 0.24 5.71
CA ALA A 73 0.68 0.05 6.39
C ALA A 73 1.14 -1.41 6.26
N ASN A 74 2.46 -1.63 6.31
CA ASN A 74 3.04 -2.97 6.40
C ASN A 74 3.04 -3.45 7.86
N ALA A 75 2.20 -4.43 8.19
CA ALA A 75 2.11 -4.93 9.57
C ALA A 75 3.43 -5.53 10.10
N CYS A 76 4.36 -5.95 9.23
CA CYS A 76 5.66 -6.49 9.65
C CYS A 76 6.62 -5.44 10.20
N LEU A 77 6.47 -4.17 9.83
CA LEU A 77 7.29 -3.06 10.33
C LEU A 77 6.55 -2.19 11.34
N PHE A 78 5.22 -2.33 11.42
CA PHE A 78 4.37 -1.60 12.35
C PHE A 78 4.53 -2.15 13.77
N PRO A 79 5.11 -1.41 14.73
CA PRO A 79 5.26 -1.90 16.10
C PRO A 79 3.89 -2.02 16.79
N LEU A 80 3.69 -3.05 17.61
CA LEU A 80 2.40 -3.26 18.27
C LEU A 80 2.01 -2.08 19.16
N TYR A 81 2.95 -1.49 19.91
CA TYR A 81 2.68 -0.34 20.76
C TYR A 81 2.13 0.89 20.01
N ALA A 82 2.37 1.00 18.70
CA ALA A 82 1.96 2.15 17.90
C ALA A 82 0.49 2.10 17.48
N VAL A 83 -0.23 1.01 17.78
CA VAL A 83 -1.65 0.87 17.40
C VAL A 83 -2.61 1.57 18.36
N ASP A 84 -2.14 2.07 19.51
CA ASP A 84 -2.99 2.73 20.49
C ASP A 84 -3.76 3.91 19.87
N GLY A 85 -5.08 3.90 20.03
CA GLY A 85 -5.99 4.88 19.44
C GLY A 85 -6.32 4.65 17.96
N LEU A 86 -5.87 3.54 17.35
CA LEU A 86 -6.10 3.24 15.93
C LEU A 86 -7.16 2.15 15.73
N HIS A 87 -7.70 2.11 14.51
CA HIS A 87 -8.56 1.03 14.03
C HIS A 87 -7.84 0.28 12.90
N ILE A 88 -7.50 -0.97 13.18
CA ILE A 88 -6.85 -1.90 12.26
C ILE A 88 -7.94 -2.74 11.58
N VAL A 89 -7.90 -2.78 10.25
CA VAL A 89 -8.78 -3.64 9.45
C VAL A 89 -7.92 -4.54 8.59
N THR A 90 -8.27 -5.82 8.62
CA THR A 90 -7.66 -6.92 7.87
C THR A 90 -8.67 -7.44 6.85
N VAL A 91 -8.25 -8.38 5.99
CA VAL A 91 -9.13 -8.96 4.97
C VAL A 91 -10.35 -9.64 5.59
N GLU A 92 -10.19 -10.29 6.74
CA GLU A 92 -11.28 -10.90 7.51
C GLU A 92 -12.32 -9.87 7.98
N GLY A 93 -11.92 -8.61 8.15
CA GLY A 93 -12.82 -7.51 8.53
C GLY A 93 -13.69 -7.01 7.38
N LEU A 94 -13.39 -7.35 6.13
CA LEU A 94 -14.16 -6.94 4.96
C LEU A 94 -15.28 -7.92 4.62
N GLY A 95 -15.03 -9.21 4.81
CA GLY A 95 -15.92 -10.27 4.38
C GLY A 95 -15.26 -11.64 4.42
N ASN A 96 -16.04 -12.67 4.11
CA ASN A 96 -15.61 -14.06 4.13
C ASN A 96 -16.17 -14.81 2.90
N SER A 97 -15.93 -16.12 2.81
CA SER A 97 -16.38 -16.92 1.66
C SER A 97 -17.90 -16.97 1.45
N THR A 98 -18.69 -16.75 2.51
CA THR A 98 -20.17 -16.74 2.44
C THR A 98 -20.73 -15.35 2.14
N ASN A 99 -20.07 -14.30 2.61
CA ASN A 99 -20.42 -12.91 2.34
C ASN A 99 -19.15 -12.14 1.96
N PRO A 100 -18.67 -12.28 0.72
CA PRO A 100 -17.43 -11.65 0.30
C PRO A 100 -17.64 -10.17 0.02
N HIS A 101 -16.64 -9.36 0.38
CA HIS A 101 -16.58 -7.98 -0.07
C HIS A 101 -16.46 -7.95 -1.61
N GLN A 102 -16.97 -6.91 -2.26
CA GLN A 102 -16.97 -6.85 -3.72
C GLN A 102 -15.58 -6.92 -4.33
N ILE A 103 -14.59 -6.34 -3.66
CA ILE A 103 -13.17 -6.47 -4.04
C ILE A 103 -12.75 -7.95 -4.07
N GLN A 104 -13.07 -8.69 -3.01
CA GLN A 104 -12.74 -10.12 -2.90
C GLN A 104 -13.44 -10.90 -4.02
N LEU A 105 -14.72 -10.62 -4.27
CA LEU A 105 -15.51 -11.28 -5.32
C LEU A 105 -14.94 -11.03 -6.72
N ARG A 106 -14.65 -9.77 -7.08
CA ARG A 106 -14.15 -9.43 -8.43
C ARG A 106 -12.77 -10.03 -8.68
N LEU A 107 -11.85 -9.92 -7.70
CA LEU A 107 -10.51 -10.49 -7.83
C LEU A 107 -10.53 -12.02 -7.91
N ALA A 108 -11.39 -12.69 -7.14
CA ALA A 108 -11.53 -14.15 -7.22
C ALA A 108 -12.11 -14.60 -8.56
N THR A 109 -13.17 -13.92 -9.03
CA THR A 109 -13.89 -14.29 -10.25
C THR A 109 -13.07 -14.06 -11.51
N LEU A 110 -12.24 -13.00 -11.54
CA LEU A 110 -11.40 -12.65 -12.69
C LEU A 110 -10.00 -13.26 -12.63
N HIS A 111 -9.84 -14.34 -11.87
CA HIS A 111 -8.61 -15.16 -11.80
C HIS A 111 -7.35 -14.36 -11.44
N SER A 112 -7.50 -13.36 -10.57
CA SER A 112 -6.40 -12.46 -10.20
C SER A 112 -5.26 -13.18 -9.44
N PHE A 113 -5.53 -14.33 -8.82
CA PHE A 113 -4.58 -15.03 -7.97
C PHE A 113 -4.49 -16.53 -8.28
N GLN A 114 -3.27 -17.07 -8.15
CA GLN A 114 -2.98 -18.50 -8.29
C GLN A 114 -2.68 -19.13 -6.92
N CYS A 115 -1.46 -18.95 -6.39
CA CYS A 115 -1.09 -19.50 -5.08
C CYS A 115 -1.85 -18.87 -3.89
N GLY A 116 -2.46 -17.69 -4.10
CA GLY A 116 -3.26 -16.98 -3.11
C GLY A 116 -2.47 -16.27 -1.99
N PHE A 117 -1.15 -16.38 -1.94
CA PHE A 117 -0.37 -15.87 -0.79
C PHE A 117 -0.34 -14.34 -0.72
N CYS A 118 -0.22 -13.65 -1.86
CA CYS A 118 -0.19 -12.18 -1.92
C CYS A 118 -1.59 -11.55 -1.92
N THR A 119 -2.65 -12.35 -2.04
CA THR A 119 -4.04 -11.89 -2.23
C THR A 119 -4.47 -10.87 -1.18
N SER A 120 -4.15 -11.12 0.08
CA SER A 120 -4.55 -10.23 1.17
C SER A 120 -3.95 -8.83 1.04
N GLY A 121 -2.68 -8.75 0.65
CA GLY A 121 -2.01 -7.48 0.39
C GLY A 121 -2.69 -6.65 -0.69
N PHE A 122 -2.99 -7.27 -1.84
CA PHE A 122 -3.67 -6.60 -2.95
C PHE A 122 -5.11 -6.18 -2.60
N VAL A 123 -5.86 -7.05 -1.92
CA VAL A 123 -7.22 -6.73 -1.45
C VAL A 123 -7.19 -5.49 -0.56
N MET A 124 -6.29 -5.44 0.43
CA MET A 124 -6.23 -4.31 1.37
C MET A 124 -5.72 -3.02 0.72
N SER A 125 -4.77 -3.10 -0.22
CA SER A 125 -4.31 -1.90 -0.96
C SER A 125 -5.43 -1.28 -1.79
N LEU A 126 -6.16 -2.10 -2.56
CA LEU A 126 -7.30 -1.63 -3.35
C LEU A 126 -8.44 -1.13 -2.45
N TYR A 127 -8.67 -1.81 -1.34
CA TYR A 127 -9.67 -1.41 -0.36
C TYR A 127 -9.42 0.00 0.18
N VAL A 128 -8.21 0.29 0.63
CA VAL A 128 -7.87 1.63 1.15
C VAL A 128 -7.95 2.70 0.05
N LEU A 129 -7.58 2.37 -1.19
CA LEU A 129 -7.78 3.28 -2.31
C LEU A 129 -9.27 3.64 -2.46
N LEU A 130 -10.16 2.65 -2.50
CA LEU A 130 -11.60 2.87 -2.65
C LEU A 130 -12.24 3.59 -1.44
N ARG A 131 -11.70 3.39 -0.23
CA ARG A 131 -12.12 4.12 0.97
C ARG A 131 -11.76 5.61 0.93
N ASN A 132 -10.71 5.98 0.20
CA ASN A 132 -10.27 7.37 0.06
C ASN A 132 -10.78 8.02 -1.24
N ASN A 133 -10.96 7.23 -2.30
CA ASN A 133 -11.47 7.64 -3.60
C ASN A 133 -12.36 6.51 -4.16
N PRO A 134 -13.69 6.60 -4.01
CA PRO A 134 -14.65 5.58 -4.47
C PRO A 134 -14.70 5.41 -6.00
N GLN A 135 -14.19 6.38 -6.75
CA GLN A 135 -14.14 6.39 -8.21
C GLN A 135 -12.71 6.73 -8.70
N PRO A 136 -11.74 5.82 -8.45
CA PRO A 136 -10.36 6.04 -8.82
C PRO A 136 -10.17 6.00 -10.34
N THR A 137 -9.05 6.51 -10.82
CA THR A 137 -8.55 6.30 -12.18
C THR A 137 -7.80 4.98 -12.29
N GLU A 138 -7.61 4.47 -13.50
CA GLU A 138 -6.74 3.31 -13.73
C GLU A 138 -5.32 3.53 -13.19
N LEU A 139 -4.79 4.74 -13.34
CA LEU A 139 -3.45 5.08 -12.86
C LEU A 139 -3.36 5.01 -11.34
N GLU A 140 -4.36 5.55 -10.63
CA GLU A 140 -4.41 5.46 -9.16
C GLU A 140 -4.50 4.00 -8.69
N ILE A 141 -5.18 3.12 -9.44
CA ILE A 141 -5.22 1.68 -9.15
C ILE A 141 -3.85 1.04 -9.37
N GLU A 142 -3.13 1.38 -10.44
CA GLU A 142 -1.78 0.85 -10.68
C GLU A 142 -0.82 1.31 -9.57
N GLU A 143 -0.79 2.60 -9.26
CA GLU A 143 0.08 3.19 -8.23
C GLU A 143 -0.24 2.66 -6.82
N CYS A 144 -1.49 2.26 -6.53
CA CYS A 144 -1.80 1.67 -5.22
C CYS A 144 -1.15 0.29 -5.00
N PHE A 145 -0.70 -0.38 -6.07
CA PHE A 145 -0.06 -1.68 -6.02
C PHE A 145 1.47 -1.64 -6.08
N ASP A 146 2.12 -0.47 -6.13
CA ASP A 146 3.58 -0.32 -6.19
C ASP A 146 4.33 -1.10 -5.08
N GLY A 147 3.70 -1.23 -3.91
CA GLY A 147 4.25 -1.97 -2.77
C GLY A 147 3.80 -3.43 -2.66
N ASN A 148 3.10 -3.99 -3.66
CA ASN A 148 2.54 -5.34 -3.62
C ASN A 148 3.17 -6.24 -4.69
N LEU A 149 3.83 -7.31 -4.26
CA LEU A 149 4.50 -8.24 -5.16
C LEU A 149 3.68 -9.51 -5.40
N CYS A 150 3.58 -9.92 -6.66
CA CYS A 150 3.03 -11.21 -7.07
C CYS A 150 4.01 -11.93 -7.99
N ARG A 151 4.36 -13.18 -7.63
CA ARG A 151 5.29 -13.99 -8.45
C ARG A 151 4.59 -14.88 -9.48
N CYS A 152 3.29 -15.11 -9.34
CA CYS A 152 2.58 -16.13 -10.12
C CYS A 152 1.84 -15.56 -11.34
N THR A 153 1.15 -14.42 -11.19
CA THR A 153 0.10 -14.01 -12.14
C THR A 153 0.55 -13.04 -13.22
N GLY A 154 1.76 -12.48 -13.11
CA GLY A 154 2.24 -11.43 -14.01
C GLY A 154 1.39 -10.15 -13.97
N TYR A 155 0.67 -9.92 -12.85
CA TYR A 155 -0.16 -8.74 -12.54
C TYR A 155 -1.39 -8.49 -13.43
N ARG A 156 -1.37 -8.86 -14.71
CA ARG A 156 -2.46 -8.59 -15.66
C ARG A 156 -3.86 -8.94 -15.12
N PRO A 157 -4.15 -10.17 -14.63
CA PRO A 157 -5.51 -10.47 -14.15
C PRO A 157 -5.86 -9.77 -12.83
N ILE A 158 -4.87 -9.27 -12.07
CA ILE A 158 -5.12 -8.42 -10.90
C ILE A 158 -5.59 -7.04 -11.36
N LEU A 159 -4.87 -6.45 -12.32
CA LEU A 159 -5.21 -5.14 -12.87
C LEU A 159 -6.53 -5.17 -13.63
N ASP A 160 -6.77 -6.16 -14.49
CA ASP A 160 -8.06 -6.35 -15.20
C ASP A 160 -9.24 -6.31 -14.22
N ALA A 161 -9.09 -6.96 -13.06
CA ALA A 161 -10.12 -7.03 -12.05
C ALA A 161 -10.25 -5.76 -11.22
N ALA A 162 -9.14 -5.18 -10.79
CA ALA A 162 -9.13 -3.95 -10.01
C ALA A 162 -9.68 -2.77 -10.83
N LYS A 163 -9.31 -2.67 -12.11
CA LYS A 163 -9.74 -1.60 -13.02
C LYS A 163 -11.25 -1.58 -13.25
N THR A 164 -11.99 -2.66 -12.95
CA THR A 164 -13.47 -2.63 -12.93
C THR A 164 -14.06 -1.62 -11.92
N PHE A 165 -13.27 -1.10 -10.99
CA PHE A 165 -13.66 -0.02 -10.08
C PHE A 165 -13.28 1.37 -10.59
N ALA A 166 -12.48 1.50 -11.66
CA ALA A 166 -12.02 2.79 -12.15
C ALA A 166 -13.07 3.52 -13.00
N LYS A 167 -13.12 4.85 -12.86
CA LYS A 167 -14.06 5.74 -13.57
C LYS A 167 -13.72 5.96 -15.04
N ASP A 168 -12.47 5.72 -15.41
CA ASP A 168 -11.89 5.97 -16.74
C ASP A 168 -11.49 4.69 -17.46
N ALA A 169 -11.68 3.53 -16.83
CA ALA A 169 -11.19 2.25 -17.30
C ALA A 169 -11.79 1.75 -18.63
N TRP A 170 -12.66 2.55 -19.24
CA TRP A 170 -13.31 2.25 -20.51
C TRP A 170 -13.47 3.48 -21.42
N LYS A 171 -12.76 4.60 -21.18
CA LYS A 171 -12.91 5.84 -21.98
C LYS A 171 -11.98 5.93 -23.21
N SER A 172 -10.95 5.10 -23.32
CA SER A 172 -10.00 5.10 -24.44
C SER A 172 -10.26 3.95 -25.41
N GLY A 173 -11.22 4.11 -26.32
CA GLY A 173 -11.38 3.19 -27.46
C GLY A 173 -11.73 1.73 -27.12
N SER A 174 -12.22 1.48 -25.91
CA SER A 174 -12.84 0.22 -25.54
C SER A 174 -14.25 0.23 -26.13
N SER A 175 -14.49 -0.45 -27.25
CA SER A 175 -15.10 -1.77 -27.27
C SER A 175 -16.34 -1.90 -26.34
N ILE A 176 -17.18 -0.88 -26.12
CA ILE A 176 -18.55 -0.98 -25.55
C ILE A 176 -19.44 0.12 -26.18
N GLY A 177 -20.65 -0.23 -26.61
CA GLY A 177 -21.66 0.71 -27.10
C GLY A 177 -22.40 1.47 -25.98
N PRO A 178 -23.24 2.47 -26.33
CA PRO A 178 -24.00 3.29 -25.37
C PRO A 178 -25.03 2.53 -24.52
N ASP A 179 -25.17 1.22 -24.72
CA ASP A 179 -26.06 0.27 -24.05
C ASP A 179 -25.36 -0.54 -22.93
N GLY A 180 -24.06 -0.31 -22.70
CA GLY A 180 -23.30 -1.01 -21.64
C GLY A 180 -22.84 -2.43 -22.02
N LEU A 181 -22.87 -2.79 -23.31
CA LEU A 181 -22.41 -4.10 -23.82
C LEU A 181 -21.08 -4.01 -24.58
N VAL A 182 -20.15 -4.92 -24.27
CA VAL A 182 -18.77 -4.95 -24.81
C VAL A 182 -18.73 -5.41 -26.28
N ASN A 183 -18.14 -4.57 -27.15
CA ASN A 183 -17.79 -4.81 -28.54
C ASN A 183 -16.29 -5.15 -28.72
N VAL A 184 -15.95 -6.42 -28.46
CA VAL A 184 -14.59 -7.01 -28.36
C VAL A 184 -13.76 -7.00 -29.66
N ALA A 185 -14.24 -6.43 -30.77
CA ALA A 185 -13.44 -6.34 -32.00
C ALA A 185 -12.18 -5.45 -31.86
N GLN A 186 -12.15 -4.57 -30.86
CA GLN A 186 -11.01 -3.67 -30.57
C GLN A 186 -10.21 -4.04 -29.31
N ALA A 187 -10.61 -5.07 -28.55
CA ALA A 187 -9.89 -5.53 -27.37
C ALA A 187 -8.61 -6.32 -27.70
N ASN A 188 -8.36 -6.61 -28.98
CA ASN A 188 -7.07 -7.06 -29.49
C ASN A 188 -6.10 -5.87 -29.65
N GLY A 189 -5.79 -5.22 -28.54
CA GLY A 189 -4.61 -4.36 -28.44
C GLY A 189 -3.39 -5.24 -28.21
N GLY A 190 -2.47 -5.29 -29.17
CA GLY A 190 -1.18 -5.95 -29.01
C GLY A 190 -0.40 -5.44 -27.79
N CYS A 191 0.62 -6.21 -27.40
CA CYS A 191 1.67 -5.83 -26.44
C CYS A 191 1.96 -4.32 -26.49
N GLY A 192 1.83 -3.62 -25.35
CA GLY A 192 1.85 -2.14 -25.21
C GLY A 192 3.17 -1.43 -25.57
N ILE A 193 4.06 -2.11 -26.30
CA ILE A 193 5.18 -1.52 -27.01
C ILE A 193 4.70 -1.30 -28.45
N LYS A 194 4.77 -0.05 -28.94
CA LYS A 194 4.61 0.24 -30.38
C LYS A 194 5.52 -0.74 -31.17
N ASP A 195 4.93 -1.52 -32.06
CA ASP A 195 5.58 -2.53 -32.93
C ASP A 195 5.97 -3.90 -32.32
N CYS A 196 5.41 -4.29 -31.17
CA CYS A 196 5.71 -5.60 -30.56
C CYS A 196 5.18 -6.81 -31.37
N CYS A 197 4.17 -6.62 -32.23
CA CYS A 197 3.58 -7.70 -33.04
C CYS A 197 3.50 -7.32 -34.52
N ARG A 198 4.62 -7.45 -35.26
CA ARG A 198 4.63 -7.42 -36.74
C ARG A 198 4.01 -8.71 -37.32
N LEU A 199 2.70 -8.87 -37.15
CA LEU A 199 1.91 -9.80 -37.96
C LEU A 199 0.74 -9.04 -38.58
N GLN A 200 1.05 -8.04 -39.40
CA GLN A 200 0.15 -7.62 -40.46
C GLN A 200 0.96 -7.57 -41.74
N GLY A 201 0.78 -8.61 -42.56
CA GLY A 201 1.31 -8.64 -43.90
C GLY A 201 0.49 -7.71 -44.78
N THR A 202 1.12 -6.64 -45.27
CA THR A 202 0.80 -6.03 -46.57
C THR A 202 2.06 -5.35 -47.11
N ASN A 203 2.48 -5.84 -48.28
CA ASN A 203 3.24 -5.20 -49.34
C ASN A 203 4.63 -4.58 -49.07
N GLN A 204 5.63 -5.27 -49.65
CA GLN A 204 6.74 -4.76 -50.45
C GLN A 204 7.13 -3.29 -50.25
N GLN A 205 8.27 -3.08 -49.57
CA GLN A 205 9.29 -2.13 -50.03
C GLN A 205 10.65 -2.64 -49.55
N GLU A 206 11.47 -3.04 -50.53
CA GLU A 206 12.88 -3.37 -50.32
C GLU A 206 13.62 -2.13 -49.81
N PHE A 207 14.27 -2.25 -48.66
CA PHE A 207 15.28 -1.29 -48.22
C PHE A 207 16.55 -2.09 -47.91
N SER A 208 17.49 -2.06 -48.86
CA SER A 208 18.80 -2.68 -48.76
C SER A 208 19.76 -1.81 -47.94
N LEU A 209 20.41 -2.41 -46.95
CA LEU A 209 21.55 -1.81 -46.22
C LEU A 209 22.85 -2.51 -46.64
N PRO A 210 23.99 -1.80 -46.67
CA PRO A 210 25.26 -2.31 -47.18
C PRO A 210 25.92 -3.29 -46.20
N GLU A 211 26.59 -4.31 -46.74
CA GLU A 211 27.37 -5.28 -45.98
C GLU A 211 28.58 -4.64 -45.27
N PRO A 212 29.00 -5.19 -44.11
CA PRO A 212 30.39 -5.22 -43.76
C PRO A 212 30.94 -6.65 -43.63
N ALA A 213 32.22 -6.71 -43.98
CA ALA A 213 33.05 -7.87 -44.24
C ALA A 213 33.21 -8.87 -43.09
N ALA A 214 33.51 -10.11 -43.51
CA ALA A 214 33.82 -11.27 -42.71
C ALA A 214 35.06 -11.09 -41.80
N SER A 215 34.97 -11.64 -40.58
CA SER A 215 36.10 -12.26 -39.89
C SER A 215 35.62 -13.43 -39.06
N ARG A 216 36.34 -14.55 -39.16
CA ARG A 216 35.99 -15.89 -38.68
C ARG A 216 36.63 -16.20 -37.33
N THR A 217 36.14 -17.31 -36.75
CA THR A 217 36.74 -18.24 -35.76
C THR A 217 36.40 -17.97 -34.29
N ASN A 218 36.17 -18.96 -33.41
CA ASN A 218 35.82 -20.39 -33.52
C ASN A 218 35.34 -20.82 -32.12
N GLY A 219 34.26 -21.61 -32.00
CA GLY A 219 33.86 -22.18 -30.71
C GLY A 219 32.52 -22.92 -30.72
N THR A 220 32.56 -24.20 -31.09
CA THR A 220 31.59 -25.27 -30.78
C THR A 220 30.11 -25.09 -31.16
N THR A 221 29.73 -25.80 -32.22
CA THR A 221 28.38 -26.00 -32.75
C THR A 221 27.52 -26.88 -31.83
N GLY A 222 26.65 -26.24 -31.05
CA GLY A 222 25.36 -26.80 -30.62
C GLY A 222 24.28 -25.93 -31.25
N GLU A 223 23.40 -26.54 -32.06
CA GLU A 223 22.45 -25.84 -32.92
C GLU A 223 21.51 -24.91 -32.14
N GLY A 224 21.77 -23.60 -32.26
CA GLY A 224 20.85 -22.54 -31.86
C GLY A 224 19.65 -22.50 -32.80
N GLY A 225 18.58 -23.20 -32.43
CA GLY A 225 17.27 -23.10 -33.08
C GLY A 225 16.68 -21.72 -32.86
N GLY A 226 16.93 -20.79 -33.79
CA GLY A 226 16.28 -19.49 -33.86
C GLY A 226 14.77 -19.64 -33.94
N CYS A 227 14.06 -18.95 -33.04
CA CYS A 227 12.63 -19.09 -32.78
C CYS A 227 11.70 -18.79 -33.98
N CYS A 228 12.20 -18.22 -35.08
CA CYS A 228 11.36 -17.75 -36.19
C CYS A 228 12.04 -17.82 -37.57
N LYS A 229 12.46 -18.99 -38.06
CA LYS A 229 12.62 -19.20 -39.52
C LYS A 229 12.35 -20.66 -39.90
N GLY A 230 11.35 -20.88 -40.73
CA GLY A 230 11.11 -22.17 -41.36
C GLY A 230 9.66 -22.32 -41.80
N GLY A 231 9.38 -21.92 -43.04
CA GLY A 231 8.10 -22.16 -43.69
C GLY A 231 7.84 -23.65 -43.82
N SER A 232 6.98 -24.19 -42.96
CA SER A 232 6.17 -25.37 -43.24
C SER A 232 4.97 -25.34 -42.30
N ALA A 233 3.79 -25.32 -42.89
CA ALA A 233 2.52 -25.22 -42.19
C ALA A 233 2.27 -26.50 -41.39
N LYS A 234 2.59 -26.50 -40.09
CA LYS A 234 1.90 -27.21 -39.00
C LYS A 234 2.69 -27.04 -37.69
N LEU A 235 1.99 -26.56 -36.65
CA LEU A 235 2.44 -26.34 -35.26
C LEU A 235 3.34 -25.10 -35.00
N GLY A 236 2.74 -23.92 -35.10
CA GLY A 236 3.23 -22.72 -34.40
C GLY A 236 2.41 -22.46 -33.12
N CYS A 237 3.06 -22.05 -32.04
CA CYS A 237 2.48 -21.76 -30.71
C CYS A 237 1.43 -20.63 -30.73
N CYS A 238 1.39 -19.82 -31.79
CA CYS A 238 0.39 -18.78 -32.00
C CYS A 238 -0.69 -19.30 -32.94
N LYS A 239 -1.62 -20.10 -32.42
CA LYS A 239 -2.92 -20.21 -33.08
C LYS A 239 -3.61 -18.86 -32.93
N SER A 240 -4.02 -18.27 -34.06
CA SER A 240 -5.15 -17.35 -34.15
C SER A 240 -6.41 -18.10 -33.68
N ALA A 241 -6.53 -18.28 -32.37
CA ALA A 241 -7.73 -18.77 -31.76
C ALA A 241 -8.71 -17.59 -31.73
N THR A 242 -9.87 -17.78 -32.34
CA THR A 242 -11.08 -17.03 -32.03
C THR A 242 -11.22 -16.93 -30.51
N ALA A 243 -11.04 -15.72 -29.99
CA ALA A 243 -11.19 -15.42 -28.58
C ALA A 243 -12.69 -15.40 -28.21
N ASN A 244 -13.35 -16.56 -28.22
CA ASN A 244 -14.79 -16.63 -28.00
C ASN A 244 -15.18 -17.35 -26.70
N GLY A 245 -14.25 -18.04 -26.03
CA GLY A 245 -14.54 -18.80 -24.80
C GLY A 245 -14.22 -18.01 -23.52
N ALA A 246 -12.93 -17.83 -23.22
CA ALA A 246 -12.47 -17.20 -21.99
C ALA A 246 -12.87 -15.72 -21.86
N GLU A 247 -12.98 -15.00 -22.98
CA GLU A 247 -13.40 -13.59 -22.99
C GLU A 247 -14.91 -13.44 -22.80
N ALA A 248 -15.71 -14.32 -23.41
CA ALA A 248 -17.15 -14.38 -23.17
C ALA A 248 -17.47 -14.74 -21.71
N GLU A 249 -16.69 -15.65 -21.12
CA GLU A 249 -16.82 -16.04 -19.70
C GLU A 249 -16.48 -14.87 -18.75
N LYS A 250 -15.42 -14.10 -19.04
CA LYS A 250 -15.11 -12.86 -18.31
C LYS A 250 -16.22 -11.83 -18.42
N LEU A 251 -16.78 -11.64 -19.61
CA LEU A 251 -17.87 -10.70 -19.85
C LEU A 251 -19.14 -11.09 -19.09
N GLU A 252 -19.50 -12.38 -19.11
CA GLU A 252 -20.64 -12.90 -18.33
C GLU A 252 -20.39 -12.83 -16.82
N ALA A 253 -19.16 -13.00 -16.37
CA ALA A 253 -18.79 -12.78 -14.97
C ALA A 253 -18.97 -11.31 -14.55
N MET A 254 -18.56 -10.36 -15.40
CA MET A 254 -18.68 -8.93 -15.11
C MET A 254 -20.14 -8.46 -14.97
N LYS A 255 -21.06 -9.04 -15.74
CA LYS A 255 -22.51 -8.77 -15.62
C LYS A 255 -23.10 -9.15 -14.26
N LYS A 256 -22.43 -10.03 -13.51
CA LYS A 256 -22.88 -10.49 -12.19
C LYS A 256 -22.37 -9.62 -11.04
N PHE A 257 -21.47 -8.67 -11.30
CA PHE A 257 -20.94 -7.81 -10.24
C PHE A 257 -21.93 -6.72 -9.88
N THR A 258 -22.20 -6.60 -8.58
CA THR A 258 -22.89 -5.44 -8.04
C THR A 258 -21.96 -4.22 -8.07
N PRO A 259 -22.51 -3.00 -8.21
CA PRO A 259 -21.77 -1.76 -8.03
C PRO A 259 -21.21 -1.64 -6.61
N TYR A 260 -20.03 -1.03 -6.49
CA TYR A 260 -19.43 -0.71 -5.19
C TYR A 260 -20.29 0.28 -4.43
N ASP A 261 -20.65 -0.09 -3.19
CA ASP A 261 -21.45 0.72 -2.28
C ASP A 261 -20.61 1.06 -1.05
N GLU A 262 -20.11 2.30 -1.04
CA GLU A 262 -19.30 2.85 0.05
C GLU A 262 -20.06 2.97 1.38
N THR A 263 -21.40 2.94 1.36
CA THR A 263 -22.21 3.11 2.58
C THR A 263 -22.26 1.84 3.44
N GLN A 264 -21.92 0.69 2.84
CA GLN A 264 -21.88 -0.60 3.52
C GLN A 264 -20.53 -0.90 4.17
N GLU A 265 -19.59 0.05 4.12
CA GLU A 265 -18.26 -0.12 4.65
C GLU A 265 -18.26 -0.16 6.19
N PRO A 266 -17.33 -0.93 6.81
CA PRO A 266 -17.15 -0.92 8.25
C PRO A 266 -16.97 0.51 8.78
N ILE A 267 -17.87 0.88 9.71
CA ILE A 267 -17.85 2.19 10.35
C ILE A 267 -16.56 2.38 11.13
N PHE A 268 -16.09 3.62 11.18
CA PHE A 268 -15.02 3.98 12.10
C PHE A 268 -15.57 3.91 13.54
N PRO A 269 -14.90 3.22 14.48
CA PRO A 269 -15.36 3.10 15.86
C PRO A 269 -15.60 4.48 16.50
N PRO A 270 -16.85 4.83 16.88
CA PRO A 270 -17.15 6.17 17.41
C PRO A 270 -16.35 6.53 18.67
N PHE A 271 -16.02 5.52 19.48
CA PHE A 271 -15.12 5.64 20.62
C PHE A 271 -13.79 6.30 20.23
N LEU A 272 -13.16 5.87 19.14
CA LEU A 272 -11.84 6.38 18.74
C LEU A 272 -11.87 7.84 18.31
N ALA A 273 -13.02 8.33 17.79
CA ALA A 273 -13.18 9.73 17.45
C ALA A 273 -13.25 10.62 18.71
N ARG A 274 -13.84 10.11 19.79
CA ARG A 274 -13.88 10.77 21.11
C ARG A 274 -12.52 10.68 21.80
N TYR A 275 -11.90 9.51 21.74
CA TYR A 275 -10.56 9.23 22.27
C TYR A 275 -9.51 10.18 21.66
N ALA A 276 -9.52 10.36 20.34
CA ALA A 276 -8.59 11.26 19.65
C ALA A 276 -8.81 12.75 19.98
N ARG A 277 -10.04 13.15 20.29
CA ARG A 277 -10.40 14.53 20.67
C ARG A 277 -10.22 14.81 22.16
N ASN A 278 -9.73 13.85 22.95
CA ASN A 278 -9.60 13.95 24.41
C ASN A 278 -10.93 14.32 25.10
N GLU A 279 -12.06 13.85 24.56
CA GLU A 279 -13.35 14.10 25.19
C GLU A 279 -13.51 13.23 26.43
N THR A 280 -13.74 13.87 27.58
CA THR A 280 -13.92 13.19 28.86
C THR A 280 -15.31 12.55 28.94
N SER A 281 -15.35 11.38 29.58
CA SER A 281 -16.57 10.62 29.84
C SER A 281 -16.35 9.78 31.07
N GLU A 282 -17.37 9.65 31.92
CA GLU A 282 -17.25 8.95 33.20
C GLU A 282 -16.83 7.48 33.01
N ASP A 283 -17.31 6.84 31.95
CA ASP A 283 -17.10 5.41 31.68
C ASP A 283 -15.95 5.09 30.71
N GLU A 284 -15.26 6.08 30.15
CA GLU A 284 -14.33 5.87 29.03
C GLU A 284 -12.98 6.59 29.20
N PRO A 285 -11.85 5.90 28.97
CA PRO A 285 -10.53 6.48 29.17
C PRO A 285 -10.23 7.54 28.12
N CYS A 286 -9.63 8.65 28.55
CA CYS A 286 -9.06 9.66 27.65
C CYS A 286 -7.68 9.21 27.15
N ARG A 287 -7.23 9.77 26.02
CA ARG A 287 -5.89 9.51 25.51
C ARG A 287 -4.84 10.11 26.45
N GLN A 288 -3.86 9.29 26.81
CA GLN A 288 -2.77 9.66 27.70
C GLN A 288 -1.42 9.40 27.04
N ALA A 289 -0.38 10.08 27.55
CA ALA A 289 0.99 9.72 27.21
C ALA A 289 1.24 8.28 27.68
N LEU A 290 2.05 7.52 26.94
CA LEU A 290 2.36 6.13 27.31
C LEU A 290 3.76 6.04 27.92
N MET A 291 3.88 5.22 28.95
CA MET A 291 5.15 4.66 29.40
C MET A 291 4.96 3.15 29.52
N LEU A 292 5.62 2.42 28.63
CA LEU A 292 5.59 0.97 28.62
C LEU A 292 6.97 0.44 29.02
N ARG A 293 6.97 -0.69 29.72
CA ARG A 293 8.18 -1.39 30.13
C ARG A 293 8.03 -2.85 29.77
N ASN A 294 9.01 -3.41 29.06
CA ASN A 294 9.05 -4.85 28.84
C ASN A 294 9.56 -5.55 30.11
N ASN A 295 8.77 -6.49 30.64
CA ASN A 295 9.10 -7.27 31.85
C ASN A 295 9.58 -8.70 31.53
N ARG A 296 9.91 -9.03 30.27
CA ARG A 296 10.48 -10.35 29.93
C ARG A 296 11.68 -10.67 30.82
N ALA A 297 11.59 -11.79 31.55
CA ALA A 297 12.65 -12.27 32.45
C ALA A 297 14.00 -12.49 31.74
N ASP A 298 13.96 -12.72 30.42
CA ASP A 298 15.11 -13.11 29.59
C ASP A 298 15.64 -11.95 28.72
N ALA A 299 15.00 -10.77 28.74
CA ALA A 299 15.37 -9.62 27.92
C ALA A 299 15.88 -8.46 28.78
N GLN A 300 16.81 -7.67 28.22
CA GLN A 300 17.22 -6.42 28.85
C GLN A 300 16.00 -5.50 29.02
N CYS A 301 15.87 -4.88 30.19
CA CYS A 301 14.76 -3.98 30.50
C CYS A 301 14.67 -2.85 29.45
N LYS A 302 13.63 -2.87 28.62
CA LYS A 302 13.35 -1.84 27.62
C LYS A 302 12.28 -0.88 28.12
N LEU A 303 12.50 0.40 27.88
CA LEU A 303 11.55 1.48 28.16
C LEU A 303 11.06 2.07 26.85
N PHE A 304 9.77 2.33 26.80
CA PHE A 304 9.12 3.00 25.70
C PHE A 304 8.29 4.16 26.21
N TYR A 305 8.42 5.30 25.54
CA TYR A 305 7.62 6.48 25.83
C TYR A 305 6.87 6.95 24.58
N ARG A 306 5.63 7.42 24.80
CA ARG A 306 4.85 8.12 23.78
C ARG A 306 4.38 9.47 24.32
N PRO A 307 5.14 10.56 24.07
CA PRO A 307 4.67 11.91 24.35
C PRO A 307 3.51 12.32 23.44
N LEU A 308 2.68 13.26 23.92
CA LEU A 308 1.58 13.86 23.16
C LEU A 308 1.84 15.31 22.74
N ASN A 309 2.99 15.88 23.13
CA ASN A 309 3.38 17.26 22.80
C ASN A 309 4.89 17.45 22.95
N LEU A 310 5.39 18.56 22.41
CA LEU A 310 6.82 18.85 22.38
C LEU A 310 7.43 18.99 23.78
N LYS A 311 6.68 19.53 24.74
CA LYS A 311 7.15 19.69 26.13
C LYS A 311 7.45 18.34 26.79
N GLN A 312 6.56 17.36 26.61
CA GLN A 312 6.77 16.00 27.12
C GLN A 312 7.95 15.33 26.41
N LEU A 313 8.05 15.46 25.08
CA LEU A 313 9.16 14.93 24.30
C LEU A 313 10.51 15.46 24.81
N LEU A 314 10.64 16.77 24.95
CA LEU A 314 11.89 17.39 25.41
C LEU A 314 12.26 16.98 26.84
N ALA A 315 11.27 16.81 27.72
CA ALA A 315 11.51 16.31 29.07
C ALA A 315 12.08 14.87 29.05
N ILE A 316 11.49 13.98 28.23
CA ILE A 316 11.96 12.60 28.08
C ILE A 316 13.38 12.56 27.50
N ILE A 317 13.68 13.34 26.47
CA ILE A 317 15.01 13.38 25.85
C ILE A 317 16.05 14.00 26.79
N SER A 318 15.67 14.96 27.62
CA SER A 318 16.57 15.49 28.65
C SER A 318 16.94 14.46 29.71
N GLU A 319 16.04 13.53 30.04
CA GLU A 319 16.30 12.44 30.99
C GLU A 319 17.01 11.24 30.33
N HIS A 320 16.75 11.02 29.04
CA HIS A 320 17.28 9.91 28.23
C HIS A 320 17.88 10.43 26.91
N PRO A 321 19.07 11.03 26.92
CA PRO A 321 19.67 11.64 25.72
C PRO A 321 20.00 10.63 24.62
N ASP A 322 20.26 9.37 24.98
CA ASP A 322 20.55 8.27 24.03
C ASP A 322 19.28 7.56 23.53
N ALA A 323 18.09 8.06 23.88
CA ALA A 323 16.84 7.42 23.48
C ALA A 323 16.65 7.47 21.96
N LYS A 324 16.29 6.32 21.37
CA LYS A 324 16.05 6.22 19.93
C LYS A 324 14.65 6.77 19.63
N LEU A 325 14.59 7.81 18.81
CA LEU A 325 13.32 8.33 18.28
C LEU A 325 12.75 7.35 17.26
N VAL A 326 11.45 7.06 17.37
CA VAL A 326 10.72 6.17 16.46
C VAL A 326 9.50 6.89 15.92
N ALA A 327 9.36 6.90 14.59
CA ALA A 327 8.18 7.37 13.88
C ALA A 327 7.53 6.19 13.14
N GLY A 328 7.57 6.17 11.80
CA GLY A 328 7.03 5.07 10.98
C GLY A 328 7.73 3.71 11.12
N SER A 329 8.86 3.64 11.83
CA SER A 329 9.63 2.40 12.10
C SER A 329 10.13 1.64 10.85
N SER A 330 10.13 2.28 9.68
CA SER A 330 10.59 1.66 8.42
C SER A 330 12.10 1.41 8.36
N GLU A 331 12.91 2.17 9.11
CA GLU A 331 14.34 1.87 9.32
C GLU A 331 14.56 1.09 10.62
N ILE A 332 13.94 1.53 11.72
CA ILE A 332 14.12 0.92 13.05
C ILE A 332 13.74 -0.57 13.06
N GLY A 333 12.66 -0.92 12.35
CA GLY A 333 12.23 -2.30 12.20
C GLY A 333 13.28 -3.16 11.49
N ILE A 334 13.99 -2.59 10.50
CA ILE A 334 15.09 -3.25 9.78
C ILE A 334 16.32 -3.39 10.68
N GLU A 335 16.70 -2.32 11.38
CA GLU A 335 17.80 -2.35 12.35
C GLU A 335 17.60 -3.44 13.40
N LYS A 336 16.39 -3.54 13.97
CA LYS A 336 16.05 -4.61 14.93
C LYS A 336 16.05 -6.00 14.29
N THR A 337 15.39 -6.16 13.16
CA THR A 337 15.13 -7.48 12.56
C THR A 337 16.35 -8.09 11.89
N PHE A 338 17.10 -7.29 11.13
CA PHE A 338 18.18 -7.78 10.27
C PHE A 338 19.57 -7.35 10.73
N LYS A 339 19.69 -6.24 11.47
CA LYS A 339 20.97 -5.79 12.04
C LYS A 339 21.11 -6.14 13.52
N HIS A 340 20.11 -6.80 14.11
CA HIS A 340 20.06 -7.19 15.53
C HIS A 340 20.38 -6.03 16.48
N SER A 341 19.99 -4.81 16.11
CA SER A 341 20.22 -3.62 16.92
C SER A 341 19.24 -3.56 18.07
N GLU A 342 19.74 -3.22 19.25
CA GLU A 342 18.91 -3.07 20.45
C GLU A 342 18.79 -1.60 20.87
N PHE A 343 17.58 -1.20 21.25
CA PHE A 343 17.26 0.15 21.69
C PHE A 343 16.65 0.09 23.09
N PRO A 344 17.45 0.28 24.16
CA PRO A 344 16.98 0.19 25.54
C PRO A 344 15.88 1.21 25.87
N VAL A 345 15.96 2.42 25.31
CA VAL A 345 14.95 3.45 25.45
C VAL A 345 14.49 3.91 24.06
N GLN A 346 13.18 3.89 23.85
CA GLN A 346 12.55 4.33 22.61
C GLN A 346 11.50 5.40 22.89
N VAL A 347 11.41 6.40 22.00
CA VAL A 347 10.40 7.47 22.11
C VAL A 347 9.62 7.56 20.80
N TYR A 348 8.33 7.28 20.85
CA TYR A 348 7.44 7.38 19.71
C TYR A 348 6.96 8.81 19.50
N VAL A 349 7.37 9.41 18.38
CA VAL A 349 7.15 10.84 18.12
C VAL A 349 5.94 11.12 17.23
N SER A 350 5.22 10.09 16.76
CA SER A 350 4.15 10.31 15.78
C SER A 350 2.92 11.03 16.32
N ASP A 351 2.80 11.12 17.64
CA ASP A 351 1.70 11.80 18.33
C ASP A 351 2.07 13.21 18.82
N VAL A 352 3.18 13.78 18.35
CA VAL A 352 3.63 15.14 18.67
C VAL A 352 3.26 16.10 17.52
N PRO A 353 2.15 16.87 17.63
CA PRO A 353 1.63 17.66 16.51
C PRO A 353 2.62 18.70 15.96
N GLU A 354 3.45 19.26 16.82
CA GLU A 354 4.47 20.26 16.48
C GLU A 354 5.49 19.71 15.46
N LEU A 355 5.74 18.40 15.46
CA LEU A 355 6.66 17.76 14.51
C LEU A 355 6.02 17.46 13.14
N CYS A 356 4.73 17.75 12.96
CA CYS A 356 4.00 17.50 11.72
C CYS A 356 3.46 18.79 11.06
N GLN A 357 3.90 19.96 11.53
CA GLN A 357 3.48 21.26 11.00
C GLN A 357 4.11 21.53 9.63
N VAL A 358 3.41 22.31 8.82
CA VAL A 358 3.92 22.84 7.54
C VAL A 358 3.66 24.33 7.57
N GLU A 359 4.72 25.12 7.43
CA GLU A 359 4.66 26.56 7.60
C GLU A 359 5.39 27.27 6.45
N GLU A 360 4.78 28.32 5.90
CA GLU A 360 5.48 29.24 5.01
C GLU A 360 6.44 30.11 5.83
N VAL A 361 7.70 30.15 5.40
CA VAL A 361 8.75 30.95 6.04
C VAL A 361 9.39 31.88 5.01
N ALA A 362 10.15 32.87 5.48
CA ALA A 362 10.87 33.76 4.59
C ALA A 362 11.81 32.97 3.68
N GLY A 363 11.49 32.92 2.38
CA GLY A 363 12.29 32.23 1.37
C GLY A 363 11.93 30.77 1.10
N GLY A 364 10.88 30.21 1.71
CA GLY A 364 10.48 28.83 1.42
C GLY A 364 9.41 28.27 2.35
N ILE A 365 9.44 26.96 2.55
CA ILE A 365 8.45 26.21 3.32
C ILE A 365 9.19 25.30 4.29
N SER A 366 8.82 25.39 5.56
CA SER A 366 9.30 24.54 6.63
C SER A 366 8.39 23.33 6.78
N PHE A 367 8.98 22.14 6.83
CA PHE A 367 8.27 20.89 7.05
C PHE A 367 8.71 20.29 8.39
N GLY A 368 7.75 19.93 9.23
CA GLY A 368 8.00 19.20 10.45
C GLY A 368 8.64 17.84 10.16
N ALA A 369 9.63 17.46 10.97
CA ALA A 369 10.46 16.28 10.74
C ALA A 369 9.71 14.94 10.80
N ASN A 370 8.48 14.91 11.33
CA ASN A 370 7.62 13.74 11.42
C ASN A 370 6.45 13.80 10.41
N ILE A 371 6.56 14.59 9.34
CA ILE A 371 5.61 14.50 8.23
C ILE A 371 5.78 13.16 7.49
N THR A 372 4.67 12.43 7.27
CA THR A 372 4.68 11.23 6.42
C THR A 372 5.07 11.61 4.99
N LEU A 373 5.78 10.75 4.26
CA LEU A 373 6.14 11.01 2.87
C LEU A 373 4.90 11.18 1.97
N ALA A 374 3.79 10.49 2.28
CA ALA A 374 2.53 10.66 1.57
C ALA A 374 1.96 12.08 1.73
N ARG A 375 1.88 12.60 2.97
CA ARG A 375 1.46 13.99 3.23
C ARG A 375 2.43 15.00 2.64
N PHE A 376 3.73 14.73 2.71
CA PHE A 376 4.76 15.57 2.10
C PHE A 376 4.53 15.68 0.58
N ASN A 377 4.33 14.56 -0.11
CA ASN A 377 4.04 14.54 -1.54
C ASN A 377 2.76 15.31 -1.89
N HIS A 378 1.69 15.16 -1.10
CA HIS A 378 0.44 15.89 -1.30
C HIS A 378 0.63 17.41 -1.17
N VAL A 379 1.37 17.86 -0.15
CA VAL A 379 1.66 19.29 0.05
C VAL A 379 2.53 19.82 -1.09
N LEU A 380 3.58 19.10 -1.51
CA LEU A 380 4.39 19.49 -2.66
C LEU A 380 3.54 19.61 -3.93
N GLN A 381 2.56 18.72 -4.13
CA GLN A 381 1.66 18.82 -5.27
C GLN A 381 0.84 20.11 -5.25
N GLN A 382 0.22 20.43 -4.12
CA GLN A 382 -0.54 21.68 -3.96
C GLN A 382 0.32 22.91 -4.22
N LEU A 383 1.56 22.93 -3.71
CA LEU A 383 2.50 24.03 -3.89
C LEU A 383 2.95 24.18 -5.34
N SER A 384 3.23 23.07 -6.03
CA SER A 384 3.54 23.11 -7.47
C SER A 384 2.38 23.62 -8.32
N GLU A 385 1.14 23.35 -7.92
CA GLU A 385 -0.06 23.85 -8.63
C GLU A 385 -0.33 25.33 -8.34
N GLN A 386 -0.05 25.79 -7.11
CA GLN A 386 -0.23 27.18 -6.69
C GLN A 386 0.86 28.12 -7.21
N HIS A 387 2.09 27.61 -7.38
CA HIS A 387 3.23 28.41 -7.80
C HIS A 387 3.62 28.10 -9.25
N GLY A 388 3.94 29.14 -10.04
CA GLY A 388 4.43 28.95 -11.40
C GLY A 388 5.78 28.20 -11.45
N LEU A 389 6.11 27.67 -12.64
CA LEU A 389 7.28 26.82 -12.92
C LEU A 389 8.61 27.31 -12.32
N ALA A 390 8.83 28.62 -12.24
CA ALA A 390 10.07 29.18 -11.71
C ALA A 390 10.25 28.94 -10.19
N LYS A 391 9.15 28.86 -9.44
CA LYS A 391 9.15 28.69 -7.97
C LYS A 391 8.92 27.23 -7.55
N SER A 392 8.39 26.39 -8.43
CA SER A 392 8.06 24.99 -8.13
C SER A 392 9.18 23.98 -8.43
N GLN A 393 10.29 24.39 -9.05
CA GLN A 393 11.32 23.46 -9.56
C GLN A 393 11.80 22.44 -8.51
N CYS A 394 12.07 22.90 -7.29
CA CYS A 394 12.49 22.02 -6.19
C CYS A 394 11.36 21.07 -5.77
N PHE A 395 10.12 21.54 -5.73
CA PHE A 395 8.96 20.73 -5.37
C PHE A 395 8.72 19.63 -6.41
N ASP A 396 8.81 19.97 -7.69
CA ASP A 396 8.63 19.02 -8.79
C ASP A 396 9.75 17.97 -8.82
N ALA A 397 11.00 18.35 -8.55
CA ALA A 397 12.11 17.41 -8.43
C ALA A 397 11.89 16.41 -7.27
N LEU A 398 11.44 16.89 -6.12
CA LEU A 398 11.16 16.04 -4.95
C LEU A 398 9.97 15.10 -5.21
N LYS A 399 8.89 15.59 -5.83
CA LYS A 399 7.75 14.76 -6.25
C LYS A 399 8.19 13.65 -7.20
N ASN A 400 9.04 13.98 -8.18
CA ASN A 400 9.56 12.99 -9.12
C ASN A 400 10.39 11.91 -8.43
N ALA A 401 11.19 12.28 -7.42
CA ALA A 401 11.92 11.30 -6.61
C ALA A 401 10.97 10.40 -5.80
N LEU A 402 9.94 10.98 -5.17
CA LEU A 402 8.96 10.24 -4.36
C LEU A 402 8.10 9.29 -5.19
N LYS A 403 7.83 9.63 -6.45
CA LYS A 403 7.04 8.79 -7.37
C LYS A 403 7.59 7.37 -7.48
N PHE A 404 8.91 7.22 -7.47
CA PHE A 404 9.57 5.92 -7.57
C PHE A 404 10.15 5.42 -6.24
N PHE A 405 9.78 6.06 -5.13
CA PHE A 405 10.26 5.71 -3.80
C PHE A 405 9.25 4.84 -3.07
N ALA A 406 9.55 3.53 -2.98
CA ALA A 406 8.78 2.52 -2.26
C ALA A 406 7.28 2.48 -2.66
N GLY A 407 6.46 1.71 -1.93
CA GLY A 407 5.01 1.69 -2.08
C GLY A 407 4.30 2.64 -1.12
N ASN A 408 2.99 2.81 -1.31
CA ASN A 408 2.14 3.63 -0.41
C ASN A 408 2.25 3.19 1.06
N GLN A 409 2.38 1.90 1.32
CA GLN A 409 2.47 1.32 2.66
C GLN A 409 3.68 1.80 3.48
N ILE A 410 4.76 2.20 2.80
CA ILE A 410 5.99 2.74 3.41
C ILE A 410 5.96 4.26 3.47
N ARG A 411 5.32 4.91 2.49
CA ARG A 411 5.21 6.37 2.44
C ARG A 411 4.18 6.94 3.41
N ASN A 412 3.13 6.18 3.69
CA ASN A 412 2.13 6.46 4.72
C ASN A 412 2.72 6.24 6.11
#